data_AF-A0A1Q3EXV2-F1
#
_entry.id   AF-A0A1Q3EXV2-F1
#
_cell.length_a   1.000
_cell.length_b   1.000
_cell.length_c   1.000
_cell.angle_alpha   90.00
_cell.angle_beta   90.00
_cell.angle_gamma   90.00
#
_symmetry.space_group_name_H-M   'P 1'
#
loop_
_entity.id
_entity.type
_entity.pdbx_description
1 polymer ?
#
loop_
_entity_poly.entity_id
_entity_poly.type
_entity_poly.pdbx_seq_one_letter_code
_entity_poly.pdbx_strand_id
1 'polypeptide(L)'
;MVERIEDLNLPNTVVTRLMKEALPADVKISNESRTALTRATSVFVLYLTSAATDVADKKKQKTLTVDHVLAGLEEIEFESFIKPLKNDLENYRKLVKNKKDKKGDKAETEDAMEEDTPADM
;
A
#
# COMPACT_ATOMS: atom_id res chain seq x y z
N MET A 1 -23.26 -2.69 -0.63
CA MET A 1 -22.85 -2.56 0.79
C MET A 1 -22.02 -3.78 1.11
N VAL A 2 -20.93 -3.67 1.86
CA VAL A 2 -20.20 -4.86 2.32
C VAL A 2 -21.12 -5.53 3.34
N GLU A 3 -21.63 -6.72 3.04
CA GLU A 3 -22.60 -7.39 3.90
C GLU A 3 -21.91 -8.35 4.87
N ARG A 4 -20.75 -8.89 4.48
CA ARG A 4 -19.98 -9.83 5.31
C ARG A 4 -18.48 -9.58 5.21
N ILE A 5 -17.75 -9.94 6.27
CA ILE A 5 -16.27 -9.80 6.30
C ILE A 5 -15.63 -10.63 5.18
N GLU A 6 -16.26 -11.75 4.80
CA GLU A 6 -15.80 -12.60 3.72
C GLU A 6 -15.73 -11.89 2.36
N ASP A 7 -16.55 -10.86 2.15
CA ASP A 7 -16.55 -10.08 0.90
C ASP A 7 -15.32 -9.17 0.79
N LEU A 8 -14.59 -8.96 1.91
CA LEU A 8 -13.35 -8.19 1.98
C LEU A 8 -12.09 -9.07 1.93
N ASN A 9 -12.25 -10.39 1.82
CA ASN A 9 -11.12 -11.31 1.86
C ASN A 9 -10.16 -11.07 0.69
N LEU A 10 -8.88 -10.93 1.04
CA LEU A 10 -7.80 -10.91 0.05
C LEU A 10 -7.67 -12.29 -0.63
N PRO A 11 -7.08 -12.33 -1.84
CA PRO A 11 -6.86 -13.60 -2.54
C PRO A 11 -6.08 -14.60 -1.67
N ASN A 12 -6.68 -15.76 -1.41
CA ASN A 12 -6.10 -16.81 -0.56
C ASN A 12 -4.68 -17.23 -1.00
N THR A 13 -4.41 -17.20 -2.30
CA THR A 13 -3.09 -17.51 -2.87
C THR A 13 -2.02 -16.54 -2.38
N VAL A 14 -2.34 -15.25 -2.29
CA VAL A 14 -1.39 -14.21 -1.84
C VAL A 14 -1.13 -14.35 -0.34
N VAL A 15 -2.19 -14.51 0.46
CA VAL A 15 -2.08 -14.73 1.91
C VAL A 15 -1.23 -15.98 2.19
N THR A 16 -1.55 -17.09 1.52
CA THR A 16 -0.81 -18.36 1.69
C THR A 16 0.67 -18.22 1.32
N ARG A 17 0.99 -17.47 0.26
CA ARG A 17 2.38 -17.23 -0.14
C ARG A 17 3.13 -16.45 0.94
N LEU A 18 2.56 -15.35 1.45
CA LEU A 18 3.17 -14.56 2.52
C LEU A 18 3.36 -15.37 3.81
N MET A 19 2.40 -16.22 4.17
CA MET A 19 2.55 -17.12 5.33
C MET A 19 3.75 -18.06 5.18
N LYS A 20 3.95 -18.63 3.99
CA LYS A 20 5.10 -19.52 3.73
C LYS A 20 6.42 -18.77 3.73
N GLU A 21 6.46 -17.54 3.21
CA GLU A 21 7.65 -16.69 3.21
C GLU A 21 8.08 -16.32 4.65
N ALA A 22 7.12 -16.26 5.59
CA ALA A 22 7.38 -16.01 7.00
C ALA A 22 7.82 -17.25 7.80
N LEU A 23 7.85 -18.44 7.19
CA LEU A 23 8.11 -19.72 7.86
C LEU A 23 9.27 -20.48 7.17
N PRO A 24 9.97 -21.39 7.89
CA PRO A 24 10.89 -22.33 7.25
C PRO A 24 10.19 -23.21 6.20
N ALA A 25 10.93 -23.62 5.17
CA ALA A 25 10.39 -24.34 4.01
C ALA A 25 9.64 -25.64 4.35
N ASP A 26 10.01 -26.29 5.45
CA ASP A 26 9.46 -27.59 5.85
C ASP A 26 8.18 -27.49 6.69
N VAL A 27 7.75 -26.28 7.05
CA VAL A 27 6.56 -26.07 7.88
C VAL A 27 5.29 -26.22 7.05
N LYS A 28 4.41 -27.11 7.51
CA LYS A 28 3.07 -27.30 6.93
C LYS A 28 2.06 -26.37 7.59
N ILE A 29 1.27 -25.69 6.76
CA ILE A 29 0.19 -24.80 7.18
C ILE A 29 -1.15 -25.49 6.93
N SER A 30 -1.95 -25.68 7.99
CA SER A 30 -3.29 -26.27 7.91
C SER A 30 -4.27 -25.35 7.15
N ASN A 31 -5.36 -25.93 6.64
CA ASN A 31 -6.41 -25.16 5.96
C ASN A 31 -7.14 -24.21 6.92
N GLU A 32 -7.25 -24.60 8.19
CA GLU A 32 -7.86 -23.78 9.24
C GLU A 32 -7.01 -22.54 9.53
N SER A 33 -5.69 -22.68 9.65
CA SER A 33 -4.78 -21.54 9.84
C SER A 33 -4.83 -20.56 8.67
N ARG A 34 -4.96 -21.06 7.43
CA ARG A 34 -5.13 -20.18 6.25
C ARG A 34 -6.42 -19.40 6.31
N THR A 35 -7.53 -20.07 6.61
CA THR A 35 -8.85 -19.43 6.73
C THR A 35 -8.85 -18.38 7.85
N ALA A 36 -8.27 -18.72 9.00
CA ALA A 36 -8.16 -17.82 10.14
C ALA A 36 -7.35 -16.57 9.77
N LEU A 37 -6.19 -16.74 9.12
CA LEU A 37 -5.36 -15.59 8.75
C LEU A 37 -5.97 -14.74 7.62
N THR A 38 -6.64 -15.35 6.64
CA THR A 38 -7.37 -14.60 5.60
C THR A 38 -8.40 -13.68 6.25
N ARG A 39 -9.21 -14.18 7.21
CA ARG A 39 -10.17 -13.35 7.94
C ARG A 39 -9.48 -12.30 8.81
N ALA A 40 -8.45 -12.69 9.55
CA ALA A 40 -7.71 -11.78 10.43
C ALA A 40 -7.08 -10.62 9.64
N THR A 41 -6.63 -10.86 8.41
CA THR A 41 -6.07 -9.80 7.54
C THR A 41 -7.12 -8.76 7.18
N SER A 42 -8.34 -9.19 6.81
CA SER A 42 -9.45 -8.28 6.54
C SER A 42 -9.81 -7.46 7.77
N VAL A 43 -9.87 -8.10 8.94
CA VAL A 43 -10.14 -7.43 10.23
C VAL A 43 -9.03 -6.45 10.59
N PHE A 44 -7.77 -6.79 10.33
CA PHE A 44 -6.63 -5.90 10.59
C PHE A 44 -6.72 -4.60 9.79
N VAL A 45 -7.07 -4.68 8.50
CA VAL A 45 -7.25 -3.49 7.66
C VAL A 45 -8.36 -2.60 8.21
N LEU A 46 -9.49 -3.19 8.61
CA LEU A 46 -10.62 -2.45 9.20
C LEU A 46 -10.23 -1.82 10.54
N TYR A 47 -9.53 -2.57 11.40
CA TYR A 47 -9.11 -2.11 12.72
C TYR A 47 -8.13 -0.94 12.61
N LEU A 48 -7.10 -1.05 11.77
CA LEU A 48 -6.15 0.03 11.54
C LEU A 48 -6.84 1.24 10.90
N THR A 49 -7.76 1.04 9.96
CA THR A 49 -8.52 2.14 9.35
C THR A 49 -9.36 2.87 10.38
N SER A 50 -10.01 2.15 11.30
CA SER A 50 -10.76 2.74 12.41
C SER A 50 -9.86 3.58 13.30
N ALA A 51 -8.74 3.02 13.78
CA ALA A 51 -7.81 3.73 14.64
C ALA A 51 -7.24 4.99 13.98
N ALA A 52 -6.86 4.90 12.70
CA ALA A 52 -6.36 6.03 11.94
C ALA A 52 -7.45 7.11 11.73
N THR A 53 -8.72 6.70 11.55
CA THR A 53 -9.86 7.61 11.44
C THR A 53 -10.08 8.35 12.76
N ASP A 54 -10.03 7.65 13.89
CA ASP A 54 -10.14 8.27 15.21
C ASP A 54 -9.04 9.32 15.45
N VAL A 55 -7.81 9.05 15.00
CA VAL A 55 -6.71 10.03 15.04
C VAL A 55 -7.01 11.25 14.16
N ALA A 56 -7.55 11.04 12.96
CA ALA A 56 -7.92 12.13 12.05
C ALA A 56 -9.04 13.01 12.63
N ASP A 57 -10.06 12.38 13.21
CA ASP A 57 -11.21 13.03 13.82
C ASP A 57 -10.82 13.83 15.06
N LYS A 58 -9.94 13.30 15.92
CA LYS A 58 -9.33 14.04 17.04
C LYS A 58 -8.62 15.32 16.55
N LYS A 59 -8.06 15.30 15.33
CA LYS A 59 -7.41 16.46 14.67
C LYS A 59 -8.37 17.31 13.82
N LYS A 60 -9.68 16.99 13.79
CA LYS A 60 -10.72 17.64 12.96
C LYS A 60 -10.39 17.63 11.46
N GLN A 61 -9.69 16.60 10.99
CA GLN A 61 -9.31 16.46 9.58
C GLN A 61 -10.24 15.48 8.87
N LYS A 62 -10.83 15.90 7.76
CA LYS A 62 -11.77 15.06 6.97
C LYS A 62 -11.08 14.09 6.02
N THR A 63 -9.76 14.20 5.86
CA THR A 63 -8.97 13.38 4.93
C THR A 63 -7.98 12.55 5.73
N LEU A 64 -7.96 11.24 5.49
CA LEU A 64 -6.98 10.35 6.10
C LEU A 64 -5.61 10.60 5.46
N THR A 65 -4.59 10.85 6.29
CA THR A 65 -3.23 11.10 5.84
C THR A 65 -2.31 9.98 6.31
N VAL A 66 -1.09 9.94 5.76
CA VAL A 66 -0.06 8.97 6.19
C VAL A 66 0.22 9.10 7.70
N ASP A 67 0.27 10.32 8.21
CA ASP A 67 0.55 10.55 9.64
C ASP A 67 -0.55 10.00 10.54
N HIS A 68 -1.80 9.97 10.06
CA HIS A 68 -2.91 9.34 10.80
C HIS A 68 -2.76 7.82 10.83
N VAL A 69 -2.33 7.20 9.72
CA VAL A 69 -2.11 5.76 9.66
C VAL A 69 -0.95 5.35 10.55
N LEU A 70 0.14 6.11 10.54
CA LEU A 70 1.31 5.83 11.39
C LEU A 70 0.99 6.01 12.88
N ALA A 71 0.25 7.05 13.26
CA ALA A 71 -0.22 7.22 14.64
C ALA A 71 -1.26 6.15 15.02
N GLY A 72 -2.12 5.75 14.09
CA GLY A 72 -3.04 4.64 14.29
C GLY A 72 -2.31 3.34 14.63
N LEU A 73 -1.17 3.05 13.98
CA LEU A 73 -0.32 1.91 14.32
C LEU A 73 0.26 1.99 15.74
N GLU A 74 0.55 3.18 16.26
CA GLU A 74 0.96 3.36 17.66
C GLU A 74 -0.20 3.07 18.61
N GLU A 75 -1.40 3.58 18.33
CA GLU A 75 -2.59 3.36 19.16
C GLU A 75 -3.02 1.89 19.24
N ILE A 76 -2.75 1.10 18.20
CA ILE A 76 -3.06 -0.34 18.16
C ILE A 76 -1.89 -1.24 18.60
N GLU A 77 -0.79 -0.67 19.11
CA GLU A 77 0.40 -1.39 19.61
C GLU A 77 1.16 -2.18 18.51
N PHE A 78 1.23 -1.61 17.30
CA PHE A 78 1.99 -2.12 16.15
C PHE A 78 3.16 -1.19 15.77
N GLU A 79 3.83 -0.56 16.75
CA GLU A 79 4.91 0.42 16.52
C GLU A 79 6.09 -0.18 15.75
N SER A 80 6.31 -1.48 15.89
CA SER A 80 7.35 -2.21 15.14
C SER A 80 7.21 -2.09 13.62
N PHE A 81 6.01 -1.80 13.11
CA PHE A 81 5.75 -1.65 11.67
C PHE A 81 6.11 -0.26 11.15
N ILE A 82 6.22 0.74 12.02
CA ILE A 82 6.38 2.15 11.62
C ILE A 82 7.69 2.39 10.89
N LYS A 83 8.80 1.87 11.41
CA LYS A 83 10.12 2.07 10.81
C LYS A 83 10.23 1.43 9.41
N PRO A 84 9.86 0.15 9.20
CA PRO A 84 9.77 -0.44 7.87
C PRO A 84 8.87 0.36 6.91
N LEU A 85 7.67 0.75 7.35
CA LEU A 85 6.71 1.48 6.51
C LEU A 85 7.21 2.86 6.09
N LYS A 86 7.93 3.58 6.97
CA LYS A 86 8.56 4.86 6.62
C LYS A 86 9.61 4.69 5.53
N ASN A 87 10.41 3.63 5.59
CA ASN A 87 11.41 3.33 4.56
C ASN A 87 10.73 3.01 3.21
N ASP A 88 9.69 2.17 3.24
CA ASP A 88 8.94 1.81 2.03
C ASP A 88 8.24 3.03 1.40
N LEU A 89 7.70 3.93 2.23
CA LEU A 89 7.11 5.18 1.77
C LEU A 89 8.13 6.10 1.10
N GLU A 90 9.35 6.20 1.64
CA GLU A 90 10.42 6.99 1.03
C GLU A 90 10.80 6.41 -0.35
N ASN A 91 10.97 5.09 -0.43
CA ASN A 91 11.28 4.38 -1.67
C ASN A 91 10.16 4.57 -2.71
N TYR A 92 8.90 4.49 -2.30
CA TYR A 92 7.75 4.75 -3.16
C TYR A 92 7.76 6.18 -3.70
N ARG A 93 8.01 7.20 -2.86
CA ARG A 93 8.09 8.60 -3.28
C ARG A 93 9.20 8.83 -4.31
N LYS A 94 10.38 8.22 -4.12
CA LYS A 94 11.48 8.26 -5.10
C LYS A 94 11.06 7.63 -6.43
N LEU A 95 10.42 6.47 -6.39
CA LEU A 95 9.98 5.76 -7.59
C LEU A 95 8.92 6.55 -8.37
N VAL A 96 7.96 7.18 -7.68
CA VAL A 96 6.94 8.03 -8.31
C VAL A 96 7.57 9.26 -8.95
N LYS A 97 8.55 9.90 -8.30
CA LYS A 97 9.27 11.05 -8.85
C LYS A 97 10.02 10.66 -10.13
N ASN A 98 10.81 9.60 -10.10
CA ASN A 98 11.55 9.11 -11.26
C ASN A 98 10.65 8.74 -12.45
N LYS A 99 9.43 8.26 -12.21
CA LYS A 99 8.45 7.99 -13.28
C LYS A 99 7.92 9.26 -13.93
N LYS A 100 7.75 10.35 -13.15
CA LYS A 100 7.35 11.66 -13.70
C LYS A 100 8.47 12.26 -14.53
N ASP A 101 9.69 12.22 -14.03
CA ASP A 101 10.87 12.75 -14.73
C ASP A 101 11.07 12.04 -16.08
N LYS A 102 10.95 10.71 -16.13
CA LYS A 102 11.00 9.93 -17.38
C LYS A 102 9.85 10.20 -18.37
N LYS A 103 8.71 10.70 -17.89
CA LYS A 103 7.58 11.09 -18.75
C LYS A 103 7.73 12.52 -19.26
N GLY A 104 8.40 13.39 -18.50
CA GLY A 104 8.82 14.72 -18.92
C GLY A 104 9.85 14.68 -20.05
N ASP A 105 10.92 13.89 -19.87
CA ASP A 105 11.97 13.72 -20.91
C ASP A 105 11.39 13.23 -22.25
N LYS A 106 10.45 12.27 -22.22
CA LYS A 106 9.81 11.77 -23.45
C LYS A 106 8.96 12.82 -24.16
N ALA A 107 8.32 13.73 -23.43
CA ALA A 107 7.55 14.81 -24.03
C ALA A 107 8.46 15.88 -24.67
N GLU A 108 9.61 16.17 -24.05
CA GLU A 108 10.60 17.11 -24.61
C GLU A 108 11.36 16.54 -25.80
N THR A 109 11.55 15.22 -25.88
CA THR A 109 12.23 14.60 -27.03
C THR A 109 11.32 14.45 -28.27
N GLU A 110 10.01 14.35 -28.08
CA GLU A 110 9.03 14.28 -29.19
C GLU A 110 8.75 15.68 -29.78
N ASP A 111 8.70 16.73 -28.96
CA ASP A 111 8.50 18.13 -29.41
C ASP A 111 9.71 18.67 -30.20
N ALA A 112 10.93 18.25 -29.82
CA ALA A 112 12.16 18.63 -30.53
C ALA A 112 12.35 17.92 -31.90
N MET A 113 11.55 16.89 -32.21
CA MET A 113 11.61 16.19 -33.51
C MET A 113 10.60 16.72 -34.54
N GLU A 114 9.61 17.52 -34.14
CA GLU A 114 8.62 18.11 -35.06
C GLU A 114 9.00 19.52 -35.58
N GLU A 115 9.95 20.22 -34.95
CA GLU A 115 10.34 21.59 -35.35
C GLU A 115 11.41 21.69 -36.46
N ASP A 116 12.04 20.60 -36.93
CA ASP A 116 13.13 20.65 -37.93
C ASP A 116 12.76 20.03 -39.29
N THR A 117 11.54 20.27 -39.77
CA THR A 117 11.24 20.10 -41.21
C THR A 117 11.19 21.47 -41.87
N PRO A 118 12.22 21.89 -42.64
CA PRO A 118 12.16 23.12 -43.40
C PRO A 118 11.07 22.99 -44.46
N ALA A 119 10.03 23.81 -44.35
CA ALA A 119 9.07 24.01 -45.41
C ALA A 119 9.73 24.84 -46.51
N ASP A 120 10.35 24.19 -47.49
CA ASP A 120 10.70 24.86 -48.75
C ASP A 120 10.81 23.89 -49.95
N MET A 121 10.10 24.32 -51.01
CA MET A 121 10.05 23.89 -52.43
C MET A 121 9.14 22.73 -52.84
#